data_AF-A0AAF0QE59-F1
#
_entry.id   AF-A0AAF0QE59-F1
#
_cell.length_a   1.000
_cell.length_b   1.000
_cell.length_c   1.000
_cell.angle_alpha   90.00
_cell.angle_beta   90.00
_cell.angle_gamma   90.00
#
_symmetry.space_group_name_H-M   'P 1'
#
loop_
_entity.id
_entity.type
_entity.pdbx_description
1 polymer ?
#
loop_
_entity_poly.entity_id
_entity_poly.type
_entity_poly.pdbx_seq_one_letter_code
_entity_poly.pdbx_strand_id
1 'polypeptide(L)'
;MGVEKRATATLRVSNIPQSAIAKDLFDFFDSLIGKGSVFACDIFSEHKNWKSRGHGRVQFETLQDKLHCLSLSEQGNLLFKGHQLSLVSSFDDIIARPVEPKCRFQDGILHTGLLVKNDVMQVLETWEDVKTLIMPERKCLEFWVSHAEECYRLEVQFGDVAEATVCSLENQNSALLLKV
;
A
#
# COMPACT_ATOMS: atom_id res chain seq x y z
N MET A 1 -20.91 -9.62 -14.74
CA MET A 1 -20.84 -8.69 -13.59
C MET A 1 -19.59 -7.86 -13.76
N GLY A 2 -19.71 -6.54 -13.87
CA GLY A 2 -18.56 -5.66 -14.09
C GLY A 2 -17.69 -5.66 -12.82
N VAL A 3 -16.42 -6.04 -12.96
CA VAL A 3 -15.44 -5.86 -11.89
C VAL A 3 -15.34 -4.35 -11.69
N GLU A 4 -15.81 -3.84 -10.55
CA GLU A 4 -15.56 -2.45 -10.17
C GLU A 4 -14.05 -2.21 -10.26
N LYS A 5 -13.65 -1.26 -11.09
CA LYS A 5 -12.24 -0.99 -11.37
C LYS A 5 -11.58 -0.47 -10.08
N ARG A 6 -10.78 -1.32 -9.45
CA ARG A 6 -10.01 -0.96 -8.25
C ARG A 6 -9.10 0.22 -8.56
N ALA A 7 -9.27 1.32 -7.81
CA ALA A 7 -8.32 2.42 -7.85
C ALA A 7 -6.99 1.94 -7.25
N THR A 8 -5.88 2.19 -7.93
CA THR A 8 -4.54 1.94 -7.42
C THR A 8 -3.68 3.19 -7.64
N ALA A 9 -2.61 3.33 -6.85
CA ALA A 9 -1.56 4.32 -7.10
C ALA A 9 -0.50 3.80 -8.10
N THR A 10 -0.80 2.74 -8.85
CA THR A 10 0.16 2.06 -9.72
C THR A 10 -0.06 2.40 -11.20
N LEU A 11 1.04 2.58 -11.92
CA LEU A 11 1.11 2.77 -13.37
C LEU A 11 1.95 1.66 -14.01
N ARG A 12 1.54 1.21 -15.20
CA ARG A 12 2.38 0.44 -16.12
C ARG A 12 3.22 1.42 -16.92
N VAL A 13 4.50 1.11 -17.03
CA VAL A 13 5.50 1.90 -17.75
C VAL A 13 5.95 1.09 -18.96
N SER A 14 6.04 1.72 -20.13
CA SER A 14 6.51 1.11 -21.37
C SER A 14 7.56 1.97 -22.06
N ASN A 15 8.28 1.38 -23.02
CA ASN A 15 9.42 1.97 -23.72
C ASN A 15 10.63 2.25 -22.80
N ILE A 16 10.84 1.37 -21.82
CA ILE A 16 12.01 1.44 -20.93
C ILE A 16 13.25 0.95 -21.70
N PRO A 17 14.40 1.67 -21.67
CA PRO A 17 15.63 1.18 -22.27
C PRO A 17 16.08 -0.15 -21.67
N GLN A 18 16.64 -1.05 -22.50
CA GLN A 18 17.10 -2.38 -22.02
C GLN A 18 18.23 -2.31 -20.97
N SER A 19 18.99 -1.21 -20.97
CA SER A 19 20.09 -0.96 -20.03
C SER A 19 19.64 -0.42 -18.67
N ALA A 20 18.36 -0.07 -18.51
CA ALA A 20 17.84 0.49 -17.28
C ALA A 20 17.57 -0.59 -16.23
N ILE A 21 17.90 -0.30 -14.98
CA ILE A 21 17.54 -1.11 -13.81
C ILE A 21 16.40 -0.46 -13.03
N ALA A 22 15.71 -1.23 -12.18
CA ALA A 22 14.54 -0.74 -11.43
C ALA A 22 14.87 0.48 -10.56
N LYS A 23 16.08 0.52 -10.00
CA LYS A 23 16.57 1.67 -9.23
C LYS A 23 16.65 2.96 -10.07
N ASP A 24 17.16 2.88 -11.30
CA ASP A 24 17.23 4.06 -12.17
C ASP A 24 15.85 4.64 -12.45
N LEU A 25 14.86 3.76 -12.67
CA LEU A 25 13.48 4.15 -12.95
C LEU A 25 12.81 4.74 -11.70
N PHE A 26 13.08 4.15 -10.53
CA PHE A 26 12.66 4.69 -9.24
C PHE A 26 13.20 6.11 -9.04
N ASP A 27 14.52 6.30 -9.15
CA ASP A 27 15.19 7.58 -8.92
C ASP A 27 14.71 8.64 -9.94
N PHE A 28 14.41 8.24 -11.17
CA PHE A 28 13.85 9.13 -12.19
C PHE A 28 12.46 9.65 -11.80
N PHE A 29 11.52 8.77 -11.44
CA PHE A 29 10.18 9.22 -11.06
C PHE A 29 10.19 9.98 -9.73
N ASP A 30 11.01 9.57 -8.78
CA ASP A 30 11.14 10.24 -7.47
C ASP A 30 11.72 11.65 -7.62
N SER A 31 12.73 11.84 -8.48
CA SER A 31 13.26 13.17 -8.77
C SER A 31 12.33 14.06 -9.60
N LEU A 32 11.53 13.45 -10.49
CA LEU A 32 10.60 14.18 -11.35
C LEU A 32 9.37 14.71 -10.59
N ILE A 33 8.76 13.87 -9.76
CA ILE A 33 7.52 14.21 -9.05
C ILE A 33 7.81 14.86 -7.70
N GLY A 34 8.83 14.38 -6.99
CA GLY A 34 9.21 14.86 -5.67
C GLY A 34 9.72 13.71 -4.80
N LYS A 35 10.71 14.01 -3.96
CA LYS A 35 11.34 13.00 -3.11
C LYS A 35 10.32 12.31 -2.20
N GLY A 36 10.29 10.99 -2.23
CA GLY A 36 9.35 10.15 -1.46
C GLY A 36 7.99 9.95 -2.14
N SER A 37 7.84 10.36 -3.41
CA SER A 37 6.60 10.15 -4.17
C SER A 37 6.49 8.73 -4.72
N VAL A 38 7.62 8.04 -4.93
CA VAL A 38 7.63 6.66 -5.41
C VAL A 38 7.70 5.70 -4.24
N PHE A 39 6.74 4.79 -4.15
CA PHE A 39 6.71 3.76 -3.12
C PHE A 39 7.42 2.48 -3.55
N ALA A 40 7.13 2.00 -4.75
CA ALA A 40 7.71 0.77 -5.29
C ALA A 40 7.89 0.87 -6.80
N CYS A 41 8.87 0.16 -7.32
CA CYS A 41 9.15 0.10 -8.74
C CYS A 41 9.59 -1.31 -9.12
N ASP A 42 9.16 -1.76 -10.30
CA ASP A 42 9.46 -3.09 -10.84
C ASP A 42 9.75 -2.95 -12.35
N ILE A 43 10.77 -3.65 -12.84
CA ILE A 43 11.06 -3.78 -14.27
C ILE A 43 11.02 -5.25 -14.61
N PHE A 44 10.15 -5.59 -15.56
CA PHE A 44 10.06 -6.96 -16.03
C PHE A 44 11.31 -7.31 -16.82
N SER A 45 12.05 -8.31 -16.36
CA SER A 45 13.29 -8.79 -17.00
C SER A 45 13.14 -10.21 -17.54
N GLU A 46 13.98 -10.57 -18.51
CA GLU A 46 14.10 -11.95 -18.96
C GLU A 46 15.00 -12.77 -18.03
N HIS A 47 14.51 -13.89 -17.51
CA HIS A 47 15.27 -14.77 -16.61
C HIS A 47 16.60 -15.30 -17.20
N LYS A 48 16.76 -15.32 -18.53
CA LYS A 48 17.96 -15.86 -19.18
C LYS A 48 19.16 -14.90 -19.16
N ASN A 49 18.93 -13.59 -19.17
CA ASN A 49 19.98 -12.58 -19.32
C ASN A 49 19.78 -11.36 -18.40
N TRP A 50 18.72 -11.37 -17.57
CA TRP A 50 18.29 -10.27 -16.71
C TRP A 50 18.10 -8.92 -17.40
N LYS A 51 17.93 -8.92 -18.73
CA LYS A 51 17.69 -7.70 -19.50
C LYS A 51 16.24 -7.25 -19.35
N SER A 52 16.03 -5.95 -19.24
CA SER A 52 14.70 -5.34 -19.25
C SER A 52 13.96 -5.70 -20.54
N ARG A 53 12.68 -6.06 -20.41
CA ARG A 53 11.76 -6.29 -21.54
C ARG A 53 11.16 -4.99 -22.11
N GLY A 54 11.61 -3.85 -21.60
CA GLY A 54 11.12 -2.53 -22.00
C GLY A 54 9.77 -2.14 -21.39
N HIS A 55 9.31 -2.89 -20.40
CA HIS A 55 8.09 -2.59 -19.64
C HIS A 55 8.29 -2.88 -18.15
N GLY A 56 7.53 -2.18 -17.32
CA GLY A 56 7.62 -2.24 -15.88
C GLY A 56 6.39 -1.64 -15.21
N ARG A 57 6.48 -1.43 -13.90
CA ARG A 57 5.46 -0.77 -13.09
C ARG A 57 6.12 0.20 -12.12
N VAL A 58 5.42 1.27 -11.84
CA VAL A 58 5.74 2.20 -10.76
C VAL A 58 4.51 2.40 -9.90
N GLN A 59 4.66 2.28 -8.60
CA GLN A 59 3.62 2.50 -7.60
C GLN A 59 4.00 3.72 -6.79
N PHE A 60 3.12 4.72 -6.78
CA PHE A 60 3.32 5.97 -6.07
C PHE A 60 2.78 5.90 -4.63
N GLU A 61 3.24 6.82 -3.79
CA GLU A 61 2.80 6.97 -2.41
C GLU A 61 1.34 7.42 -2.33
N THR A 62 0.94 8.32 -3.23
CA THR A 62 -0.42 8.87 -3.31
C THR A 62 -1.04 8.76 -4.72
N LEU A 63 -2.37 8.87 -4.79
CA LEU A 63 -3.08 8.95 -6.06
C LEU A 63 -2.77 10.27 -6.80
N GLN A 64 -2.47 11.35 -6.08
CA GLN A 64 -2.14 12.64 -6.67
C GLN A 64 -0.82 12.58 -7.43
N ASP A 65 0.21 11.94 -6.86
CA ASP A 65 1.50 11.73 -7.51
C ASP A 65 1.35 10.93 -8.82
N LYS A 66 0.53 9.86 -8.78
CA LYS A 66 0.16 9.09 -9.96
C LYS A 66 -0.50 9.97 -11.04
N LEU A 67 -1.48 10.79 -10.67
CA LEU A 67 -2.20 11.64 -11.62
C LEU A 67 -1.28 12.72 -12.21
N HIS A 68 -0.41 13.30 -11.40
CA HIS A 68 0.60 14.26 -11.86
C HIS A 68 1.54 13.60 -12.88
N CYS A 69 2.02 12.39 -12.59
CA CYS A 69 2.89 11.66 -13.51
C CYS A 69 2.19 11.30 -14.84
N LEU A 70 0.91 10.92 -14.80
CA LEU A 70 0.10 10.71 -16.01
C LEU A 70 -0.02 11.98 -16.85
N SER A 71 -0.29 13.13 -16.21
CA SER A 71 -0.36 14.42 -16.91
C SER A 71 0.97 14.76 -17.60
N LEU A 72 2.11 14.46 -16.98
CA LEU A 72 3.43 14.67 -17.59
C LEU A 72 3.66 13.74 -18.79
N SER A 73 3.14 12.50 -18.72
CA SER A 73 3.16 11.57 -19.86
C SER A 73 2.39 12.11 -21.06
N GLU A 74 1.19 12.64 -20.83
CA GLU A 74 0.32 13.18 -21.89
C GLU A 74 0.93 14.42 -22.56
N GLN A 75 1.70 15.20 -21.80
CA GLN A 75 2.45 16.35 -22.32
C GLN A 75 3.73 15.98 -23.06
N GLY A 76 4.11 14.69 -23.07
CA GLY A 76 5.35 14.24 -23.68
C GLY A 76 6.61 14.58 -22.87
N ASN A 77 6.49 14.85 -21.57
CA ASN A 77 7.59 15.31 -20.72
C ASN A 77 8.34 14.19 -19.98
N LEU A 78 8.09 12.91 -20.32
CA LEU A 78 8.73 11.75 -19.68
C LEU A 78 9.91 11.20 -20.48
N LEU A 79 11.00 11.96 -20.52
CA LEU A 79 12.23 11.55 -21.18
C LEU A 79 13.19 10.87 -20.20
N PHE A 80 13.33 9.55 -20.28
CA PHE A 80 14.19 8.75 -19.43
C PHE A 80 15.33 8.12 -20.24
N LYS A 81 16.58 8.50 -19.95
CA LYS A 81 17.79 8.04 -20.67
C LYS A 81 17.61 8.12 -22.20
N GLY A 82 17.05 9.22 -22.69
CA GLY A 82 16.78 9.47 -24.11
C GLY A 82 15.59 8.71 -24.72
N HIS A 83 14.82 7.97 -23.91
CA HIS A 83 13.62 7.26 -24.36
C HIS A 83 12.37 7.93 -23.78
N GLN A 84 11.37 8.15 -24.65
CA GLN A 84 10.08 8.66 -24.23
C GLN A 84 9.26 7.55 -23.57
N LEU A 85 9.02 7.64 -22.27
CA LEU A 85 8.20 6.66 -21.56
C LEU A 85 6.72 6.85 -21.88
N SER A 86 5.98 5.74 -21.93
CA SER A 86 4.53 5.72 -22.05
C SER A 86 3.92 5.14 -20.78
N LEU A 87 2.92 5.81 -20.22
CA LEU A 87 2.25 5.41 -18.98
C LEU A 87 0.79 5.02 -19.22
N VAL A 88 0.34 3.98 -18.51
CA VAL A 88 -1.07 3.57 -18.46
C VAL A 88 -1.42 3.19 -17.03
N SER A 89 -2.64 3.47 -16.58
CA SER A 89 -3.09 3.01 -15.25
C SER A 89 -3.00 1.49 -15.10
N SER A 90 -2.43 1.04 -13.99
CA SER A 90 -2.47 -0.37 -13.56
C SER A 90 -3.65 -0.60 -12.62
N PHE A 91 -4.23 -1.79 -12.64
CA PHE A 91 -5.18 -2.27 -11.62
C PHE A 91 -4.52 -3.17 -10.59
N ASP A 92 -3.27 -3.55 -10.83
CA ASP A 92 -2.46 -4.39 -9.97
C ASP A 92 -1.45 -3.52 -9.24
N ASP A 93 -1.39 -3.66 -7.91
CA ASP A 93 -0.31 -3.11 -7.10
C ASP A 93 0.97 -3.92 -7.29
N ILE A 94 2.12 -3.27 -7.09
CA ILE A 94 3.40 -3.98 -6.96
C ILE A 94 3.45 -4.61 -5.56
N ILE A 95 3.16 -3.80 -4.54
CA ILE A 95 3.01 -4.21 -3.16
C ILE A 95 1.63 -3.80 -2.68
N ALA A 96 0.88 -4.76 -2.16
CA ALA A 96 -0.44 -4.57 -1.57
C ALA A 96 -0.43 -3.50 -0.48
N ARG A 97 -1.21 -2.43 -0.64
CA ARG A 97 -1.45 -1.43 0.41
C ARG A 97 -2.73 -0.64 0.18
N PRO A 98 -3.30 -0.01 1.21
CA PRO A 98 -4.40 0.95 1.05
C PRO A 98 -3.96 2.12 0.17
N VAL A 99 -4.82 2.58 -0.74
CA VAL A 99 -4.51 3.75 -1.59
C VAL A 99 -4.50 5.03 -0.77
N GLU A 100 -5.40 5.15 0.20
CA GLU A 100 -5.53 6.33 1.04
C GLU A 100 -4.54 6.28 2.21
N PRO A 101 -3.65 7.28 2.38
CA PRO A 101 -2.70 7.31 3.49
C PRO A 101 -3.34 7.28 4.88
N LYS A 102 -4.53 7.86 5.04
CA LYS A 102 -5.31 7.84 6.30
C LYS A 102 -5.76 6.43 6.73
N CYS A 103 -5.65 5.44 5.85
CA CYS A 103 -5.93 4.04 6.16
C CYS A 103 -4.66 3.25 6.53
N ARG A 104 -3.52 3.93 6.67
CA ARG A 104 -2.21 3.37 6.99
C ARG A 104 -1.81 3.91 8.36
N PHE A 105 -2.02 3.11 9.40
CA PHE A 105 -1.69 3.47 10.77
C PHE A 105 -0.37 2.82 11.16
N GLN A 106 0.44 3.57 11.90
CA GLN A 106 1.69 3.13 12.51
C GLN A 106 1.59 3.35 14.01
N ASP A 107 2.46 2.69 14.76
CA ASP A 107 2.62 2.92 16.19
C ASP A 107 1.31 2.72 17.00
N GLY A 108 0.47 1.79 16.52
CA GLY A 108 -0.80 1.46 17.16
C GLY A 108 -0.63 0.46 18.30
N ILE A 109 -1.62 0.41 19.19
CA ILE A 109 -1.70 -0.62 20.23
C ILE A 109 -2.88 -1.54 19.88
N LEU A 110 -2.62 -2.83 19.76
CA LEU A 110 -3.64 -3.85 19.54
C LEU A 110 -3.87 -4.62 20.83
N HIS A 111 -5.09 -4.56 21.36
CA HIS A 111 -5.55 -5.41 22.45
C HIS A 111 -6.45 -6.50 21.90
N THR A 112 -6.20 -7.75 22.28
CA THR A 112 -7.12 -8.87 22.01
C THR A 112 -7.62 -9.46 23.30
N GLY A 113 -8.86 -9.93 23.31
CA GLY A 113 -9.47 -10.41 24.53
C GLY A 113 -10.94 -10.78 24.37
N LEU A 114 -11.58 -11.00 25.52
CA LEU A 114 -12.98 -11.37 25.60
C LEU A 114 -13.79 -10.21 26.16
N LEU A 115 -14.87 -9.85 25.48
CA LEU A 115 -15.83 -8.86 25.99
C LEU A 115 -16.70 -9.51 27.06
N VAL A 116 -16.36 -9.31 28.33
CA VAL A 116 -17.04 -9.94 29.48
C VAL A 116 -18.28 -9.17 29.93
N LYS A 117 -18.35 -7.88 29.61
CA LYS A 117 -19.52 -7.01 29.75
C LYS A 117 -19.56 -6.04 28.58
N ASN A 118 -20.68 -5.35 28.37
CA ASN A 118 -20.87 -4.45 27.23
C ASN A 118 -19.76 -3.40 27.04
N ASP A 119 -19.13 -2.98 28.13
CA ASP A 119 -18.10 -1.93 28.21
C ASP A 119 -16.78 -2.42 28.83
N VAL A 120 -16.64 -3.72 29.11
CA VAL A 120 -15.45 -4.28 29.76
C VAL A 120 -14.91 -5.44 28.95
N MET A 121 -13.71 -5.25 28.40
CA MET A 121 -12.93 -6.30 27.75
C MET A 121 -11.86 -6.82 28.70
N GLN A 122 -11.83 -8.13 28.92
CA GLN A 122 -10.70 -8.78 29.56
C GLN A 122 -9.62 -9.03 28.50
N VAL A 123 -8.55 -8.25 28.58
CA VAL A 123 -7.41 -8.35 27.65
C VAL A 123 -6.62 -9.62 27.94
N LEU A 124 -6.34 -10.39 26.88
CA LEU A 124 -5.51 -11.60 26.91
C LEU A 124 -4.09 -11.29 26.42
N GLU A 125 -3.97 -10.55 25.32
CA GLU A 125 -2.69 -10.10 24.78
C GLU A 125 -2.74 -8.63 24.36
N THR A 126 -1.57 -8.00 24.38
CA THR A 126 -1.37 -6.61 23.95
C THR A 126 -0.09 -6.54 23.14
N TRP A 127 -0.18 -5.90 21.98
CA TRP A 127 0.97 -5.57 21.14
C TRP A 127 1.06 -4.06 20.98
N GLU A 128 2.26 -3.53 21.14
CA GLU A 128 2.63 -2.14 20.86
C GLU A 128 3.31 -2.06 19.48
N ASP A 129 3.49 -0.83 18.98
CA ASP A 129 4.12 -0.56 17.68
C ASP A 129 3.47 -1.30 16.49
N VAL A 130 2.15 -1.57 16.59
CA VAL A 130 1.40 -2.33 15.60
C VAL A 130 1.11 -1.46 14.39
N LYS A 131 1.66 -1.87 13.24
CA LYS A 131 1.24 -1.34 11.95
C LYS A 131 -0.12 -1.92 11.58
N THR A 132 -1.07 -1.03 11.33
CA THR A 132 -2.45 -1.41 10.95
C THR A 132 -2.78 -0.85 9.57
N LEU A 133 -3.23 -1.71 8.66
CA LEU A 133 -3.69 -1.33 7.33
C LEU A 133 -5.18 -1.64 7.21
N ILE A 134 -5.99 -0.61 6.96
CA ILE A 134 -7.39 -0.79 6.57
C ILE A 134 -7.42 -0.82 5.04
N MET A 135 -7.80 -1.95 4.45
CA MET A 135 -7.84 -2.11 2.99
C MET A 135 -9.28 -2.30 2.50
N PRO A 136 -10.06 -1.21 2.35
CA PRO A 136 -11.42 -1.29 1.81
C PRO A 136 -11.49 -2.02 0.47
N GLU A 137 -10.46 -1.86 -0.37
CA GLU A 137 -10.38 -2.46 -1.70
C GLU A 137 -10.20 -3.99 -1.66
N ARG A 138 -9.72 -4.52 -0.53
CA ARG A 138 -9.58 -5.96 -0.26
C ARG A 138 -10.61 -6.46 0.75
N LYS A 139 -11.42 -5.57 1.33
CA LYS A 139 -12.38 -5.85 2.39
C LYS A 139 -11.75 -6.54 3.60
N CYS A 140 -10.55 -6.11 3.98
CA CYS A 140 -9.86 -6.65 5.15
C CYS A 140 -9.07 -5.59 5.93
N LEU A 141 -8.78 -5.94 7.17
CA LEU A 141 -7.86 -5.27 8.07
C LEU A 141 -6.61 -6.15 8.19
N GLU A 142 -5.43 -5.55 8.12
CA GLU A 142 -4.18 -6.22 8.44
C GLU A 142 -3.52 -5.58 9.65
N PHE A 143 -3.10 -6.39 10.60
CA PHE A 143 -2.26 -6.01 11.73
C PHE A 143 -0.92 -6.73 11.61
N TRP A 144 0.16 -5.98 11.76
CA TRP A 144 1.51 -6.54 11.80
C TRP A 144 1.99 -6.51 13.24
N VAL A 145 2.11 -7.69 13.84
CA VAL A 145 2.45 -7.87 15.26
C VAL A 145 3.80 -8.58 15.39
N SER A 146 4.58 -8.17 16.37
CA SER A 146 5.87 -8.78 16.68
C SER A 146 5.72 -9.78 17.83
N HIS A 147 6.22 -11.00 17.66
CA HIS A 147 6.23 -12.04 18.68
C HIS A 147 7.50 -12.89 18.54
N ALA A 148 8.24 -13.07 19.63
CA ALA A 148 9.46 -13.89 19.68
C ALA A 148 10.47 -13.59 18.55
N GLU A 149 10.79 -12.30 18.35
CA GLU A 149 11.69 -11.80 17.29
C GLU A 149 11.18 -11.96 15.85
N GLU A 150 10.01 -12.57 15.66
CA GLU A 150 9.35 -12.70 14.37
C GLU A 150 8.21 -11.68 14.21
N CYS A 151 7.89 -11.35 12.95
CA CYS A 151 6.76 -10.47 12.63
C CYS A 151 5.69 -11.27 11.89
N TYR A 152 4.47 -11.22 12.42
CA TYR A 152 3.31 -11.92 11.91
C TYR A 152 2.29 -10.93 11.36
N ARG A 153 1.60 -11.34 10.28
CA ARG A 153 0.51 -10.58 9.69
C ARG A 153 -0.81 -11.24 10.03
N LEU A 154 -1.59 -10.60 10.90
CA LEU A 154 -2.97 -11.00 11.21
C LEU A 154 -3.92 -10.31 10.24
N GLU A 155 -4.69 -11.09 9.51
CA GLU A 155 -5.65 -10.59 8.51
C GLU A 155 -7.08 -10.89 9.00
N VAL A 156 -7.90 -9.85 9.12
CA VAL A 156 -9.31 -9.95 9.52
C VAL A 156 -10.17 -9.47 8.36
N GLN A 157 -11.06 -10.32 7.84
CA GLN A 157 -11.98 -9.89 6.79
C GLN A 157 -13.07 -9.02 7.39
N PHE A 158 -13.54 -8.02 6.65
CA PHE A 158 -14.68 -7.19 7.09
C PHE A 158 -15.94 -8.03 7.32
N GLY A 159 -16.08 -9.15 6.59
CA GLY A 159 -17.20 -10.08 6.78
C GLY A 159 -17.15 -10.86 8.10
N ASP A 160 -15.97 -10.96 8.72
CA ASP A 160 -15.81 -11.60 10.03
C ASP A 160 -16.08 -10.61 11.17
N VAL A 161 -16.10 -9.29 10.89
CA VAL A 161 -16.40 -8.26 11.90
C VAL A 161 -17.91 -8.11 12.04
N ALA A 162 -18.46 -8.59 13.16
CA ALA A 162 -19.87 -8.44 13.51
C ALA A 162 -20.24 -6.99 13.90
N GLU A 163 -19.35 -6.27 14.58
CA GLU A 163 -19.58 -4.90 15.05
C GLU A 163 -18.27 -4.12 15.16
N ALA A 164 -18.30 -2.83 14.81
CA ALA A 164 -17.20 -1.91 15.01
C ALA A 164 -17.69 -0.66 15.78
N THR A 165 -17.14 -0.44 16.97
CA THR A 165 -17.62 0.61 17.88
C THR A 165 -16.47 1.48 18.35
N VAL A 166 -16.62 2.80 18.21
CA VAL A 166 -15.67 3.77 18.76
C VAL A 166 -15.82 3.80 20.26
N CYS A 167 -14.71 3.66 20.99
CA CYS A 167 -14.67 3.70 22.44
C CYS A 167 -13.49 4.52 22.94
N SER A 168 -13.53 4.87 24.23
CA SER A 168 -12.40 5.49 24.94
C SER A 168 -11.87 4.50 25.96
N LEU A 169 -10.56 4.28 25.95
CA LEU A 169 -9.90 3.56 27.04
C LEU A 169 -9.77 4.51 28.26
N GLU A 170 -9.53 3.95 29.45
CA GLU A 170 -9.47 4.70 30.72
C GLU A 170 -8.50 5.90 30.68
N ASN A 171 -7.47 5.82 29.82
CA ASN A 171 -6.48 6.88 29.59
C ASN A 171 -6.92 7.96 28.58
N GLN A 172 -8.20 8.02 28.21
CA GLN A 172 -8.77 8.94 27.20
C GLN A 172 -8.24 8.76 25.76
N ASN A 173 -7.56 7.64 25.49
CA ASN A 173 -7.19 7.28 24.13
C ASN A 173 -8.44 6.83 23.36
N SER A 174 -8.65 7.41 22.18
CA SER A 174 -9.68 6.94 21.25
C SER A 174 -9.27 5.58 20.70
N ALA A 175 -10.15 4.60 20.79
CA ALA A 175 -9.96 3.25 20.33
C ALA A 175 -11.14 2.79 19.47
N LEU A 176 -10.91 1.77 18.65
CA LEU A 176 -11.93 1.09 17.87
C LEU A 176 -12.03 -0.36 18.37
N LEU A 177 -13.17 -0.71 18.95
CA LEU A 177 -13.48 -2.08 19.33
C LEU A 177 -14.04 -2.82 18.12
N LEU A 178 -13.37 -3.90 17.74
CA LEU A 178 -13.83 -4.82 16.70
C LEU A 178 -14.33 -6.10 17.35
N LYS A 179 -15.61 -6.41 17.18
CA LYS A 179 -16.17 -7.71 17.54
C LYS A 179 -16.08 -8.61 16.31
N VAL A 180 -15.18 -9.59 16.38
CA VAL A 180 -14.95 -10.66 15.38
C VAL A 180 -15.62 -11.95 15.80
#